data_AF-A0A2E0EM27-F1
#
_entry.id   AF-A0A2E0EM27-F1
#
_cell.length_a   1.000
_cell.length_b   1.000
_cell.length_c   1.000
_cell.angle_alpha   90.00
_cell.angle_beta   90.00
_cell.angle_gamma   90.00
#
_symmetry.space_group_name_H-M   'P 1'
#
loop_
_entity.id
_entity.type
_entity.pdbx_description
1 polymer ?
#
loop_
_entity_poly.entity_id
_entity_poly.type
_entity_poly.pdbx_seq_one_letter_code
_entity_poly.pdbx_strand_id
1 'polypeptide(L)'
;MQIAKEIGFNYRDNIDEYISIYNRKPKCVQFFSHDAKGNEIPEEEWKKIEKHNITTYIHCTFNIVLENPWCIKYFRLQYDFAVKNNIRGLVIHLPSKVGITPRMRKTLIAIFEMAKAKVNLYFEHVVGDLADRKLFEKTIRSIQILKNKINPEIPVYGCIDTCHIYSSGVDLKSYHGIENVLVHLNDSVNPFNSKRDHHGSYGENVFTKKSLLEFISSIKAHDFILEMKDFKESFKFLELS
;
A
#
# COMPACT_ATOMS: atom_id res chain seq x y z
N MET A 1 17.86 11.97 -8.84
CA MET A 1 17.19 12.10 -10.19
C MET A 1 16.57 10.82 -10.79
N GLN A 2 17.19 9.63 -10.70
CA GLN A 2 16.63 8.38 -11.30
C GLN A 2 15.55 7.70 -10.43
N ILE A 3 15.71 7.75 -9.11
CA ILE A 3 14.79 7.11 -8.14
C ILE A 3 13.43 7.80 -8.05
N ALA A 4 13.38 9.12 -8.22
CA ALA A 4 12.12 9.85 -8.32
C ALA A 4 11.25 9.37 -9.50
N LYS A 5 11.83 8.69 -10.51
CA LYS A 5 11.09 8.06 -11.61
C LYS A 5 10.50 6.70 -11.23
N GLU A 6 10.94 6.13 -10.11
CA GLU A 6 10.53 4.81 -9.64
C GLU A 6 9.45 4.85 -8.55
N ILE A 7 9.08 6.06 -8.11
CA ILE A 7 8.17 6.31 -6.99
C ILE A 7 6.84 6.87 -7.52
N GLY A 8 5.74 6.29 -7.06
CA GLY A 8 4.38 6.80 -7.19
C GLY A 8 3.91 7.53 -5.94
N PHE A 9 2.66 8.00 -5.94
CA PHE A 9 2.09 8.76 -4.82
C PHE A 9 0.59 8.54 -4.69
N ASN A 10 0.01 8.98 -3.57
CA ASN A 10 -1.42 8.91 -3.31
C ASN A 10 -2.17 10.08 -4.01
N TYR A 11 -3.24 9.80 -4.75
CA TYR A 11 -4.03 10.75 -5.56
C TYR A 11 -4.68 11.91 -4.78
N ARG A 12 -4.47 12.00 -3.47
CA ARG A 12 -4.62 13.29 -2.79
C ARG A 12 -3.79 14.40 -3.48
N ASP A 13 -2.75 14.01 -4.21
CA ASP A 13 -1.89 14.86 -5.01
C ASP A 13 -2.34 14.98 -6.48
N ASN A 14 -2.21 16.17 -7.06
CA ASN A 14 -2.65 16.46 -8.42
C ASN A 14 -1.65 15.91 -9.47
N ILE A 15 -2.06 14.91 -10.25
CA ILE A 15 -1.23 14.30 -11.31
C ILE A 15 -0.82 15.32 -12.38
N ASP A 16 -1.71 16.23 -12.76
CA ASP A 16 -1.39 17.28 -13.73
C ASP A 16 -0.32 18.22 -13.17
N GLU A 17 -0.38 18.52 -11.87
CA GLU A 17 0.63 19.34 -11.19
C GLU A 17 1.99 18.63 -11.14
N TYR A 18 2.01 17.33 -10.80
CA TYR A 18 3.24 16.53 -10.87
C TYR A 18 3.87 16.57 -12.26
N ILE A 19 3.05 16.36 -13.30
CA ILE A 19 3.51 16.38 -14.69
C ILE A 19 4.06 17.76 -15.05
N SER A 20 3.39 18.83 -14.62
CA SER A 20 3.83 20.21 -14.85
C SER A 20 5.20 20.49 -14.22
N ILE A 21 5.41 20.08 -12.97
CA ILE A 21 6.66 20.33 -12.23
C ILE A 21 7.83 19.49 -12.77
N TYR A 22 7.60 18.19 -12.98
CA TYR A 22 8.68 17.23 -13.27
C TYR A 22 8.80 16.86 -14.76
N ASN A 23 7.92 17.41 -15.60
CA ASN A 23 7.84 17.15 -17.04
C ASN A 23 7.82 15.65 -17.39
N ARG A 24 7.10 14.86 -16.58
CA ARG A 24 6.96 13.40 -16.73
C ARG A 24 5.77 12.88 -15.93
N LYS A 25 5.26 11.70 -16.30
CA LYS A 25 4.24 10.99 -15.51
C LYS A 25 4.86 10.32 -14.28
N PRO A 26 4.13 10.22 -13.15
CA PRO A 26 4.54 9.33 -12.07
C PRO A 26 4.48 7.86 -12.52
N LYS A 27 5.24 7.00 -11.85
CA LYS A 27 5.26 5.56 -12.18
C LYS A 27 3.92 4.89 -11.88
N CYS A 28 3.36 5.19 -10.72
CA CYS A 28 2.06 4.70 -10.30
C CYS A 28 1.33 5.73 -9.42
N VAL A 29 0.03 5.50 -9.20
CA VAL A 29 -0.82 6.29 -8.31
C VAL A 29 -1.64 5.37 -7.43
N GLN A 30 -1.76 5.67 -6.15
CA GLN A 30 -2.68 5.02 -5.22
C GLN A 30 -3.85 5.92 -4.89
N PHE A 31 -5.07 5.41 -4.76
CA PHE A 31 -6.22 6.23 -4.39
C PHE A 31 -7.28 5.40 -3.66
N PHE A 32 -8.29 6.07 -3.12
CA PHE A 32 -9.49 5.42 -2.61
C PHE A 32 -10.56 5.43 -3.70
N SER A 33 -10.97 4.26 -4.18
CA SER A 33 -12.06 4.19 -5.17
C SER A 33 -13.44 4.39 -4.54
N HIS A 34 -13.55 4.25 -3.22
CA HIS A 34 -14.78 4.46 -2.48
C HIS A 34 -14.50 5.23 -1.19
N ASP A 35 -15.51 5.93 -0.67
CA ASP A 35 -15.45 6.52 0.67
C ASP A 35 -15.81 5.49 1.76
N ALA A 36 -15.74 5.89 3.03
CA ALA A 36 -16.12 5.04 4.16
C ALA A 36 -17.60 4.61 4.13
N LYS A 37 -18.49 5.37 3.49
CA LYS A 37 -19.90 5.00 3.36
C LYS A 37 -20.14 4.01 2.22
N GLY A 38 -19.14 3.78 1.38
CA GLY A 38 -19.21 2.91 0.21
C GLY A 38 -19.71 3.63 -1.04
N ASN A 39 -19.65 4.97 -1.07
CA ASN A 39 -19.89 5.73 -2.29
C ASN A 39 -18.66 5.64 -3.17
N GLU A 40 -18.84 5.28 -4.45
CA GLU A 40 -17.78 5.27 -5.45
C GLU A 40 -17.24 6.69 -5.66
N ILE A 41 -15.95 6.79 -5.99
CA ILE A 41 -15.31 8.03 -6.43
C ILE A 41 -16.12 8.61 -7.61
N PRO A 42 -16.38 9.93 -7.66
CA PRO A 42 -17.12 10.50 -8.78
C PRO A 42 -16.42 10.23 -10.12
N GLU A 43 -17.21 9.98 -11.16
CA GLU A 43 -16.73 9.64 -12.51
C GLU A 43 -15.77 10.71 -13.05
N GLU A 44 -16.05 11.98 -12.79
CA GLU A 44 -15.20 13.10 -13.17
C GLU A 44 -13.84 13.09 -12.47
N GLU A 45 -13.76 12.61 -11.23
CA GLU A 45 -12.52 12.45 -10.50
C GLU A 45 -11.74 11.24 -11.01
N TRP A 46 -12.42 10.11 -11.27
CA TRP A 46 -11.80 8.96 -11.90
C TRP A 46 -11.17 9.31 -13.26
N LYS A 47 -11.90 10.06 -14.11
CA LYS A 47 -11.40 10.49 -15.43
C LYS A 47 -10.14 11.34 -15.37
N LYS A 48 -9.92 12.09 -14.28
CA LYS A 48 -8.66 12.83 -14.08
C LYS A 48 -7.47 11.90 -13.87
N ILE A 49 -7.67 10.72 -13.28
CA ILE A 49 -6.64 9.68 -13.14
C ILE A 49 -6.49 8.91 -14.46
N GLU A 50 -7.62 8.41 -14.97
CA GLU A 50 -7.70 7.49 -16.12
C GLU A 50 -7.06 8.08 -17.38
N LYS A 51 -7.29 9.38 -17.67
CA LYS A 51 -6.76 10.06 -18.85
C LYS A 51 -5.24 9.95 -19.00
N HIS A 52 -4.52 9.71 -17.90
CA HIS A 52 -3.07 9.62 -17.94
C HIS A 52 -2.55 8.21 -18.28
N ASN A 53 -3.39 7.17 -18.23
CA ASN A 53 -3.01 5.77 -18.48
C ASN A 53 -1.76 5.36 -17.66
N ILE A 54 -1.84 5.56 -16.34
CA ILE A 54 -0.77 5.27 -15.38
C ILE A 54 -1.16 4.03 -14.57
N THR A 55 -0.18 3.29 -14.08
CA THR A 55 -0.42 2.16 -13.17
C THR A 55 -1.13 2.64 -11.90
N THR A 56 -2.24 2.01 -11.54
CA THR A 56 -3.07 2.42 -10.41
C THR A 56 -3.22 1.33 -9.36
N TYR A 57 -3.28 1.77 -8.10
CA TYR A 57 -3.57 0.96 -6.92
C TYR A 57 -4.77 1.54 -6.17
N ILE A 58 -5.59 0.68 -5.58
CA ILE A 58 -6.63 1.10 -4.64
C ILE A 58 -6.16 0.79 -3.23
N HIS A 59 -6.06 1.81 -2.38
CA HIS A 59 -6.01 1.57 -0.95
C HIS A 59 -7.44 1.26 -0.48
N CYS A 60 -7.66 0.08 0.11
CA CYS A 60 -8.96 -0.27 0.63
C CYS A 60 -9.36 0.69 1.75
N THR A 61 -10.63 1.07 1.81
CA THR A 61 -11.14 1.90 2.90
C THR A 61 -10.99 1.22 4.27
N PHE A 62 -10.82 2.02 5.33
CA PHE A 62 -10.62 1.55 6.71
C PHE A 62 -11.77 0.68 7.26
N ASN A 63 -12.93 0.70 6.61
CA ASN A 63 -14.06 -0.17 6.97
C ASN A 63 -13.85 -1.62 6.51
N ILE A 64 -12.82 -1.89 5.70
CA ILE A 64 -12.39 -3.24 5.36
C ILE A 64 -11.55 -3.81 6.49
N VAL A 65 -12.23 -4.22 7.56
CA VAL A 65 -11.64 -4.91 8.70
C VAL A 65 -11.83 -6.42 8.52
N LEU A 66 -10.74 -7.15 8.30
CA LEU A 66 -10.82 -8.59 7.98
C LEU A 66 -11.45 -9.45 9.09
N GLU A 67 -11.46 -8.98 10.34
CA GLU A 67 -12.16 -9.67 11.44
C GLU A 67 -13.67 -9.40 11.49
N ASN A 68 -14.18 -8.51 10.63
CA ASN A 68 -15.58 -8.14 10.52
C ASN A 68 -16.16 -8.66 9.19
N PRO A 69 -17.03 -9.70 9.19
CA PRO A 69 -17.60 -10.25 7.95
C PRO A 69 -18.35 -9.24 7.07
N TRP A 70 -18.87 -8.16 7.65
CA TRP A 70 -19.56 -7.11 6.90
C TRP A 70 -18.62 -6.36 5.93
N CYS A 71 -17.30 -6.44 6.12
CA CYS A 71 -16.34 -5.84 5.20
C CYS A 71 -16.41 -6.41 3.78
N ILE A 72 -16.90 -7.64 3.61
CA ILE A 72 -16.97 -8.31 2.29
C ILE A 72 -17.80 -7.48 1.32
N LYS A 73 -18.87 -6.82 1.78
CA LYS A 73 -19.67 -5.90 0.96
C LYS A 73 -18.82 -4.77 0.41
N TYR A 74 -18.05 -4.10 1.27
CA TYR A 74 -17.22 -2.95 0.88
C TYR A 74 -16.02 -3.36 0.04
N PHE A 75 -15.44 -4.53 0.33
CA PHE A 75 -14.38 -5.12 -0.48
C PHE A 75 -14.88 -5.42 -1.89
N ARG A 76 -16.09 -6.00 -2.02
CA ARG A 76 -16.69 -6.30 -3.32
C ARG A 76 -16.83 -5.06 -4.20
N LEU A 77 -17.34 -3.95 -3.65
CA LEU A 77 -17.48 -2.70 -4.41
C LEU A 77 -16.14 -2.22 -4.97
N GLN A 78 -15.10 -2.23 -4.13
CA GLN A 78 -13.76 -1.79 -4.53
C GLN A 78 -13.08 -2.77 -5.49
N TYR A 79 -13.32 -4.07 -5.34
CA TYR A 79 -12.83 -5.11 -6.23
C TYR A 79 -13.50 -5.06 -7.61
N ASP A 80 -14.83 -4.90 -7.66
CA ASP A 80 -15.57 -4.79 -8.92
C ASP A 80 -15.14 -3.52 -9.69
N PHE A 81 -14.92 -2.40 -8.99
CA PHE A 81 -14.29 -1.21 -9.57
C PHE A 81 -12.89 -1.51 -10.10
N ALA A 82 -12.07 -2.24 -9.34
CA ALA A 82 -10.72 -2.60 -9.75
C ALA A 82 -10.72 -3.43 -11.04
N VAL A 83 -11.63 -4.39 -11.15
CA VAL A 83 -11.80 -5.22 -12.35
C VAL A 83 -12.28 -4.37 -13.53
N LYS A 84 -13.34 -3.57 -13.35
CA LYS A 84 -13.91 -2.70 -14.39
C LYS A 84 -12.88 -1.78 -15.00
N ASN A 85 -12.02 -1.19 -14.16
CA ASN A 85 -11.09 -0.14 -14.54
C ASN A 85 -9.63 -0.63 -14.68
N ASN A 86 -9.41 -1.95 -14.76
CA ASN A 86 -8.09 -2.56 -14.93
C ASN A 86 -7.03 -2.05 -13.92
N ILE A 87 -7.44 -1.91 -12.66
CA ILE A 87 -6.57 -1.46 -11.56
C ILE A 87 -5.60 -2.59 -11.20
N ARG A 88 -4.33 -2.24 -10.98
CA ARG A 88 -3.25 -3.22 -10.77
C ARG A 88 -3.40 -4.01 -9.47
N GLY A 89 -3.89 -3.38 -8.39
CA GLY A 89 -4.04 -4.06 -7.11
C GLY A 89 -4.84 -3.29 -6.07
N LEU A 90 -5.27 -4.03 -5.04
CA LEU A 90 -5.88 -3.50 -3.83
C LEU A 90 -4.95 -3.71 -2.64
N VAL A 91 -4.76 -2.67 -1.84
CA VAL A 91 -4.04 -2.72 -0.56
C VAL A 91 -5.04 -2.88 0.58
N ILE A 92 -4.82 -3.83 1.48
CA ILE A 92 -5.74 -4.23 2.54
C ILE A 92 -4.98 -4.29 3.87
N HIS A 93 -5.41 -3.52 4.87
CA HIS A 93 -4.81 -3.61 6.20
C HIS A 93 -5.05 -4.98 6.85
N LEU A 94 -3.97 -5.54 7.39
CA LEU A 94 -4.01 -6.63 8.34
C LEU A 94 -4.37 -6.09 9.72
N PRO A 95 -5.09 -6.87 10.55
CA PRO A 95 -5.20 -6.54 11.97
C PRO A 95 -3.81 -6.56 12.62
N SER A 96 -3.58 -5.76 13.66
CA SER A 96 -2.28 -5.71 14.36
C SER A 96 -1.85 -7.04 15.00
N LYS A 97 -2.77 -8.01 15.13
CA LYS A 97 -2.52 -9.33 15.71
C LYS A 97 -1.81 -10.25 14.73
N VAL A 98 -0.88 -11.04 15.27
CA VAL A 98 -0.11 -12.04 14.51
C VAL A 98 -0.99 -13.20 14.05
N GLY A 99 -0.83 -13.58 12.77
CA GLY A 99 -1.46 -14.76 12.20
C GLY A 99 -2.92 -14.57 11.77
N ILE A 100 -3.54 -15.67 11.32
CA ILE A 100 -4.92 -15.64 10.80
C ILE A 100 -5.88 -16.12 11.89
N THR A 101 -6.70 -15.22 12.43
CA THR A 101 -7.76 -15.59 13.39
C THR A 101 -8.89 -16.34 12.69
N PRO A 102 -9.73 -17.12 13.42
CA PRO A 102 -10.85 -17.83 12.80
C PRO A 102 -11.84 -16.92 12.07
N ARG A 103 -12.04 -15.67 12.54
CA ARG A 103 -12.89 -14.69 11.87
C ARG A 103 -12.24 -14.17 10.59
N MET A 104 -10.98 -13.76 10.66
CA MET A 104 -10.20 -13.35 9.49
C MET A 104 -10.19 -14.46 8.43
N ARG A 105 -10.03 -15.72 8.82
CA ARG A 105 -10.06 -16.87 7.91
C ARG A 105 -11.37 -16.95 7.14
N LYS A 106 -12.52 -16.79 7.80
CA LYS A 106 -13.84 -16.81 7.13
C LYS A 106 -13.97 -15.69 6.11
N THR A 107 -13.54 -14.49 6.48
CA THR A 107 -13.54 -13.33 5.57
C THR A 107 -12.63 -13.54 4.36
N LEU A 108 -11.41 -14.02 4.57
CA LEU A 108 -10.46 -14.33 3.49
C LEU A 108 -11.00 -15.39 2.55
N ILE A 109 -11.63 -16.46 3.08
CA ILE A 109 -12.28 -17.48 2.26
C ILE A 109 -13.33 -16.82 1.35
N ALA A 110 -14.22 -16.01 1.92
CA ALA A 110 -15.26 -15.33 1.15
C ALA A 110 -14.67 -14.41 0.07
N ILE A 111 -13.61 -13.64 0.41
CA ILE A 111 -12.86 -12.79 -0.55
C ILE A 111 -12.31 -13.63 -1.72
N PHE A 112 -11.66 -14.75 -1.45
CA PHE A 112 -11.05 -15.58 -2.49
C PHE A 112 -12.10 -16.33 -3.33
N GLU A 113 -13.21 -16.76 -2.74
CA GLU A 113 -14.33 -17.38 -3.46
C GLU A 113 -15.03 -16.38 -4.39
N MET A 114 -15.19 -15.12 -3.94
CA MET A 114 -15.86 -14.10 -4.74
C MET A 114 -15.00 -13.53 -5.87
N ALA A 115 -13.67 -13.50 -5.71
CA ALA A 115 -12.76 -12.91 -6.69
C ALA A 115 -12.74 -13.74 -7.99
N LYS A 116 -13.16 -13.13 -9.11
CA LYS A 116 -13.26 -13.81 -10.42
C LYS A 116 -12.24 -13.36 -11.47
N ALA A 117 -11.61 -12.21 -11.28
CA ALA A 117 -10.60 -11.66 -12.17
C ALA A 117 -9.25 -11.49 -11.46
N LYS A 118 -8.17 -11.45 -12.25
CA LYS A 118 -6.81 -11.28 -11.72
C LYS A 118 -6.59 -9.83 -11.32
N VAL A 119 -6.71 -9.56 -10.02
CA VAL A 119 -6.31 -8.30 -9.39
C VAL A 119 -5.38 -8.66 -8.23
N ASN A 120 -4.23 -7.98 -8.13
CA ASN A 120 -3.28 -8.25 -7.06
C ASN A 120 -3.87 -7.82 -5.71
N LEU A 121 -3.81 -8.68 -4.70
CA LEU A 121 -4.18 -8.35 -3.33
C LEU A 121 -2.93 -8.19 -2.49
N TYR A 122 -2.70 -6.98 -2.00
CA TYR A 122 -1.59 -6.63 -1.11
C TYR A 122 -2.11 -6.52 0.32
N PHE A 123 -1.52 -7.28 1.23
CA PHE A 123 -1.86 -7.23 2.64
C PHE A 123 -0.80 -6.44 3.40
N GLU A 124 -1.21 -5.32 3.98
CA GLU A 124 -0.35 -4.36 4.65
C GLU A 124 -0.36 -4.57 6.16
N HIS A 125 0.80 -4.59 6.81
CA HIS A 125 0.83 -4.54 8.27
C HIS A 125 0.53 -3.12 8.76
N VAL A 126 -0.13 -3.01 9.91
CA VAL A 126 -0.28 -1.74 10.63
C VAL A 126 0.78 -1.62 11.73
N VAL A 127 0.86 -0.46 12.38
CA VAL A 127 1.68 -0.28 13.59
C VAL A 127 1.32 -1.36 14.64
N GLY A 128 2.31 -2.13 15.10
CA GLY A 128 2.13 -3.23 16.04
C GLY A 128 3.06 -4.42 15.78
N ASP A 129 2.68 -5.60 16.27
CA ASP A 129 3.53 -6.80 16.24
C ASP A 129 3.84 -7.27 14.82
N LEU A 130 2.91 -7.06 13.87
CA LEU A 130 3.11 -7.42 12.47
C LEU A 130 4.10 -6.53 11.71
N ALA A 131 4.62 -5.46 12.34
CA ALA A 131 5.78 -4.74 11.80
C ALA A 131 7.08 -5.53 11.96
N ASP A 132 7.12 -6.62 12.74
CA ASP A 132 8.23 -7.57 12.67
C ASP A 132 8.15 -8.36 11.36
N ARG A 133 9.24 -8.31 10.57
CA ARG A 133 9.33 -8.97 9.27
C ARG A 133 8.97 -10.45 9.31
N LYS A 134 9.45 -11.22 10.30
CA LYS A 134 9.24 -12.66 10.35
C LYS A 134 7.76 -12.97 10.60
N LEU A 135 7.12 -12.20 11.47
CA LEU A 135 5.70 -12.33 11.76
C LEU A 135 4.84 -11.92 10.56
N PHE A 136 5.24 -10.86 9.86
CA PHE A 136 4.61 -10.42 8.62
C PHE A 136 4.70 -11.49 7.52
N GLU A 137 5.91 -11.93 7.15
CA GLU A 137 6.14 -12.94 6.11
C GLU A 137 5.42 -14.26 6.43
N LYS A 138 5.40 -14.68 7.70
CA LYS A 138 4.64 -15.85 8.15
C LYS A 138 3.13 -15.68 7.94
N THR A 139 2.61 -14.49 8.20
CA THR A 139 1.19 -14.16 8.01
C THR A 139 0.83 -14.15 6.53
N ILE A 140 1.62 -13.46 5.69
CA ILE A 140 1.44 -13.44 4.22
C ILE A 140 1.49 -14.85 3.65
N ARG A 141 2.48 -15.67 4.05
CA ARG A 141 2.58 -17.08 3.62
C ARG A 141 1.34 -17.89 4.00
N SER A 142 0.79 -17.65 5.20
CA SER A 142 -0.43 -18.34 5.65
C SER A 142 -1.64 -17.95 4.78
N ILE A 143 -1.75 -16.68 4.39
CA ILE A 143 -2.80 -16.19 3.49
C ILE A 143 -2.63 -16.79 2.09
N GLN A 144 -1.41 -16.83 1.56
CA GLN A 144 -1.09 -17.45 0.27
C GLN A 144 -1.45 -18.95 0.25
N ILE A 145 -1.12 -19.69 1.32
CA ILE A 145 -1.50 -21.11 1.45
C ILE A 145 -3.03 -21.27 1.42
N LEU A 146 -3.77 -20.41 2.14
CA LEU A 146 -5.23 -20.43 2.14
C LEU A 146 -5.78 -20.13 0.74
N LYS A 147 -5.30 -19.06 0.12
CA LYS A 147 -5.69 -18.64 -1.22
C LYS A 147 -5.41 -19.70 -2.27
N ASN A 148 -4.26 -20.38 -2.23
CA ASN A 148 -3.92 -21.44 -3.20
C ASN A 148 -4.86 -22.65 -3.12
N LYS A 149 -5.52 -22.90 -1.98
CA LYS A 149 -6.52 -23.96 -1.84
C LYS A 149 -7.89 -23.58 -2.41
N ILE A 150 -8.18 -22.29 -2.55
CA ILE A 150 -9.51 -21.77 -2.88
C ILE A 150 -9.55 -21.20 -4.28
N ASN A 151 -8.57 -20.35 -4.60
CA ASN A 151 -8.51 -19.63 -5.86
C ASN A 151 -7.04 -19.34 -6.24
N PRO A 152 -6.29 -20.34 -6.75
CA PRO A 152 -4.86 -20.23 -7.07
C PRO A 152 -4.50 -19.17 -8.13
N GLU A 153 -5.48 -18.60 -8.83
CA GLU A 153 -5.24 -17.57 -9.85
C GLU A 153 -5.12 -16.15 -9.28
N ILE A 154 -5.58 -15.89 -8.06
CA ILE A 154 -5.55 -14.54 -7.45
C ILE A 154 -4.15 -14.24 -6.89
N PRO A 155 -3.41 -13.24 -7.38
CA PRO A 155 -2.10 -12.94 -6.83
C PRO A 155 -2.23 -12.32 -5.42
N VAL A 156 -1.43 -12.81 -4.47
CA VAL A 156 -1.42 -12.34 -3.08
C VAL A 156 0.01 -12.02 -2.66
N TYR A 157 0.22 -10.81 -2.16
CA TYR A 157 1.51 -10.26 -1.77
C TYR A 157 1.42 -9.49 -0.46
N GLY A 158 2.57 -9.12 0.10
CA GLY A 158 2.64 -8.17 1.21
C GLY A 158 2.72 -6.72 0.70
N CYS A 159 2.16 -5.79 1.47
CA CYS A 159 2.57 -4.38 1.44
C CYS A 159 3.32 -4.06 2.73
N ILE A 160 4.44 -3.36 2.63
CA ILE A 160 5.17 -2.87 3.81
C ILE A 160 5.06 -1.35 3.84
N ASP A 161 4.91 -0.81 5.04
CA ASP A 161 4.89 0.63 5.26
C ASP A 161 6.02 1.03 6.22
N THR A 162 6.86 1.95 5.78
CA THR A 162 8.07 2.34 6.53
C THR A 162 7.78 3.20 7.75
N CYS A 163 6.70 3.99 7.75
CA CYS A 163 6.20 4.67 8.94
C CYS A 163 5.70 3.63 9.95
N HIS A 164 4.93 2.63 9.51
CA HIS A 164 4.43 1.58 10.40
C HIS A 164 5.56 0.78 11.05
N ILE A 165 6.61 0.42 10.29
CA ILE A 165 7.80 -0.27 10.79
C ILE A 165 8.49 0.58 11.87
N TYR A 166 8.79 1.83 11.54
CA TYR A 166 9.48 2.75 12.43
C TYR A 166 8.69 3.04 13.71
N SER A 167 7.41 3.37 13.58
CA SER A 167 6.53 3.66 14.72
C SER A 167 6.24 2.44 15.58
N SER A 168 6.45 1.23 15.06
CA SER A 168 6.40 -0.02 15.83
C SER A 168 7.67 -0.31 16.61
N GLY A 169 8.75 0.43 16.37
CA GLY A 169 10.03 0.22 17.02
C GLY A 169 10.87 -0.88 16.37
N VAL A 170 10.68 -1.11 15.07
CA VAL A 170 11.44 -2.09 14.29
C VAL A 170 12.46 -1.37 13.41
N ASP A 171 13.69 -1.88 13.36
CA ASP A 171 14.72 -1.37 12.45
C ASP A 171 14.36 -1.73 11.00
N LEU A 172 14.26 -0.71 10.12
CA LEU A 172 13.98 -0.89 8.69
C LEU A 172 15.00 -1.81 8.00
N LYS A 173 16.25 -1.88 8.49
CA LYS A 173 17.26 -2.78 7.93
C LYS A 173 16.86 -4.25 8.00
N SER A 174 15.97 -4.62 8.93
CA SER A 174 15.42 -5.97 9.01
C SER A 174 14.65 -6.37 7.74
N TYR A 175 14.14 -5.40 6.97
CA TYR A 175 13.42 -5.61 5.71
C TYR A 175 14.32 -5.66 4.47
N HIS A 176 15.64 -5.44 4.60
CA HIS A 176 16.55 -5.55 3.46
C HIS A 176 16.48 -6.94 2.81
N GLY A 177 16.43 -6.98 1.47
CA GLY A 177 16.30 -8.20 0.68
C GLY A 177 14.91 -8.83 0.66
N ILE A 178 13.87 -8.14 1.17
CA ILE A 178 12.48 -8.57 0.94
C ILE A 178 12.12 -8.39 -0.53
N GLU A 179 11.32 -9.30 -1.07
CA GLU A 179 10.96 -9.36 -2.49
C GLU A 179 9.45 -9.51 -2.69
N ASN A 180 8.96 -9.11 -3.87
CA ASN A 180 7.57 -9.26 -4.30
C ASN A 180 6.56 -8.58 -3.35
N VAL A 181 6.91 -7.38 -2.91
CA VAL A 181 6.07 -6.54 -2.04
C VAL A 181 5.71 -5.21 -2.70
N LEU A 182 4.59 -4.62 -2.30
CA LEU A 182 4.36 -3.19 -2.47
C LEU A 182 5.01 -2.45 -1.30
N VAL A 183 5.52 -1.24 -1.53
CA VAL A 183 6.15 -0.45 -0.47
C VAL A 183 5.45 0.90 -0.38
N HIS A 184 4.81 1.17 0.76
CA HIS A 184 4.48 2.52 1.17
C HIS A 184 5.72 3.13 1.83
N LEU A 185 6.34 4.08 1.13
CA LEU A 185 7.65 4.61 1.46
C LEU A 185 7.51 5.93 2.22
N ASN A 186 6.92 5.87 3.41
CA ASN A 186 6.56 7.01 4.23
C ASN A 186 7.64 7.34 5.29
N ASP A 187 7.90 8.63 5.50
CA ASP A 187 8.56 9.11 6.73
C ASP A 187 7.51 9.26 7.86
N SER A 188 7.94 9.59 9.08
CA SER A 188 7.07 9.72 10.25
C SER A 188 7.32 11.06 10.93
N VAL A 189 6.27 11.76 11.35
CA VAL A 189 6.40 12.94 12.24
C VAL A 189 6.67 12.54 13.69
N ASN A 190 6.37 11.28 14.03
CA ASN A 190 6.50 10.78 15.40
C ASN A 190 7.87 10.11 15.62
N PRO A 191 8.38 10.08 16.85
CA PRO A 191 9.59 9.34 17.21
C PRO A 191 9.48 7.83 17.00
N PHE A 192 10.64 7.17 16.94
CA PHE A 192 10.76 5.72 16.87
C PHE A 192 9.98 5.04 18.00
N ASN A 193 9.28 3.95 17.69
CA ASN A 193 8.46 3.21 18.64
C ASN A 193 7.33 4.02 19.32
N SER A 194 6.87 5.12 18.71
CA SER A 194 5.79 5.97 19.25
C SER A 194 4.42 5.28 19.32
N LYS A 195 4.25 4.16 18.59
CA LYS A 195 2.97 3.48 18.36
C LYS A 195 1.91 4.37 17.69
N ARG A 196 2.34 5.39 16.95
CA ARG A 196 1.46 6.33 16.24
C ARG A 196 1.73 6.30 14.75
N ASP A 197 0.66 6.24 13.99
CA ASP A 197 0.68 6.22 12.54
C ASP A 197 0.38 7.61 11.98
N HIS A 198 1.40 8.47 11.88
CA HIS A 198 1.30 9.78 11.24
C HIS A 198 2.49 9.99 10.31
N HIS A 199 2.23 10.02 9.00
CA HIS A 199 3.26 10.23 8.00
C HIS A 199 3.82 11.66 8.07
N GLY A 200 5.14 11.81 7.92
CA GLY A 200 5.86 13.08 7.95
C GLY A 200 6.65 13.33 6.67
N SER A 201 7.16 14.56 6.47
CA SER A 201 8.01 14.91 5.33
C SER A 201 9.33 14.13 5.34
N TYR A 202 9.90 13.83 4.18
CA TYR A 202 11.21 13.13 4.14
C TYR A 202 12.31 13.94 4.81
N GLY A 203 13.15 13.24 5.58
CA GLY A 203 14.23 13.87 6.33
C GLY A 203 13.86 14.19 7.77
N GLU A 204 12.66 13.83 8.22
CA GLU A 204 12.20 14.08 9.59
C GLU A 204 12.74 13.03 10.58
N ASN A 205 12.30 11.77 10.50
CA ASN A 205 12.63 10.78 11.53
C ASN A 205 13.05 9.40 11.02
N VAL A 206 12.45 8.92 9.92
CA VAL A 206 12.68 7.57 9.37
C VAL A 206 13.89 7.57 8.46
N PHE A 207 13.98 8.56 7.56
CA PHE A 207 14.95 8.53 6.48
C PHE A 207 15.89 9.74 6.49
N THR A 208 17.18 9.45 6.53
CA THR A 208 18.18 10.31 5.87
C THR A 208 18.21 10.00 4.38
N LYS A 209 18.78 10.91 3.57
CA LYS A 209 19.00 10.65 2.13
C LYS A 209 19.73 9.32 1.90
N LYS A 210 20.81 9.07 2.64
CA LYS A 210 21.60 7.84 2.49
C LYS A 210 20.79 6.59 2.84
N SER A 211 20.09 6.59 3.97
CA SER A 211 19.32 5.41 4.41
C SER A 211 18.12 5.13 3.49
N LEU A 212 17.52 6.16 2.88
CA LEU A 212 16.46 5.98 1.88
C LEU A 212 16.98 5.26 0.63
N LEU A 213 18.11 5.70 0.10
CA LEU A 213 18.75 5.08 -1.07
C LEU A 213 19.15 3.63 -0.79
N GLU A 214 19.75 3.38 0.38
CA GLU A 214 20.10 2.04 0.84
C GLU A 214 18.86 1.14 0.94
N PHE A 215 17.77 1.64 1.53
CA PHE A 215 16.52 0.90 1.67
C PHE A 215 15.90 0.54 0.32
N ILE A 216 15.68 1.54 -0.55
CA ILE A 216 15.12 1.33 -1.91
C ILE A 216 15.95 0.30 -2.68
N SER A 217 17.28 0.45 -2.67
CA SER A 217 18.18 -0.45 -3.41
C SER A 217 18.21 -1.87 -2.85
N SER A 218 17.85 -2.04 -1.58
CA SER A 218 17.85 -3.34 -0.90
C SER A 218 16.56 -4.14 -1.11
N ILE A 219 15.49 -3.53 -1.61
CA ILE A 219 14.16 -4.15 -1.70
C ILE A 219 13.76 -4.38 -3.15
N LYS A 220 13.29 -5.59 -3.47
CA LYS A 220 12.69 -5.90 -4.78
C LYS A 220 11.19 -5.65 -4.72
N ALA A 221 10.81 -4.38 -4.73
CA ALA A 221 9.42 -3.95 -4.71
C ALA A 221 8.76 -4.06 -6.09
N HIS A 222 7.45 -4.32 -6.12
CA HIS A 222 6.66 -4.10 -7.33
C HIS A 222 6.63 -2.61 -7.66
N ASP A 223 6.31 -1.76 -6.66
CA ASP A 223 6.30 -0.31 -6.74
C ASP A 223 6.54 0.30 -5.36
N PHE A 224 7.01 1.55 -5.35
CA PHE A 224 7.11 2.40 -4.16
C PHE A 224 6.06 3.50 -4.26
N ILE A 225 5.32 3.77 -3.19
CA ILE A 225 4.23 4.75 -3.15
C ILE A 225 4.41 5.66 -1.95
N LEU A 226 4.29 6.97 -2.17
CA LEU A 226 4.25 7.97 -1.09
C LEU A 226 2.80 8.23 -0.68
N GLU A 227 2.52 8.18 0.61
CA GLU A 227 1.20 8.45 1.19
C GLU A 227 1.22 9.67 2.10
N MET A 228 1.95 10.69 1.66
CA MET A 228 2.15 11.91 2.43
C MET A 228 1.23 13.03 1.95
N LYS A 229 1.08 14.08 2.75
CA LYS A 229 0.17 15.19 2.44
C LYS A 229 0.67 16.13 1.34
N ASP A 230 1.98 16.22 1.13
CA ASP A 230 2.58 17.04 0.07
C ASP A 230 3.72 16.26 -0.61
N PHE A 231 3.44 15.79 -1.83
CA PHE A 231 4.46 15.13 -2.64
C PHE A 231 5.61 16.06 -3.00
N LYS A 232 5.41 17.38 -3.15
CA LYS A 232 6.43 18.30 -3.68
C LYS A 232 7.66 18.37 -2.77
N GLU A 233 7.45 18.47 -1.46
CA GLU A 233 8.55 18.47 -0.49
C GLU A 233 9.34 17.15 -0.57
N SER A 234 8.62 16.04 -0.69
CA SER A 234 9.18 14.69 -0.77
C SER A 234 9.97 14.49 -2.06
N PHE A 235 9.42 14.89 -3.20
CA PHE A 235 10.08 14.77 -4.49
C PHE A 235 11.24 15.76 -4.62
N LYS A 236 11.16 16.95 -4.03
CA LYS A 236 12.31 17.86 -3.91
C LYS A 236 13.47 17.19 -3.16
N PHE A 237 13.19 16.49 -2.06
CA PHE A 237 14.19 15.69 -1.34
C PHE A 237 14.79 14.57 -2.22
N LEU A 238 13.95 13.88 -3.00
CA LEU A 238 14.33 12.81 -3.93
C LEU A 238 15.06 13.28 -5.22
N GLU A 239 14.95 14.56 -5.57
CA GLU A 239 15.57 15.13 -6.77
C GLU A 239 16.87 15.88 -6.49
N LEU A 240 16.98 16.50 -5.31
CA LEU A 240 18.25 16.97 -4.76
C LEU A 240 19.18 15.81 -4.34
N SER A 241 18.69 14.56 -4.48
CA SER A 241 19.43 13.35 -4.19
C SER A 241 20.18 12.71 -5.36
#